data_AF-A0A2Z7AMZ2-F1
#
_entry.id   AF-A0A2Z7AMZ2-F1
#
_cell.length_a   1.000
_cell.length_b   1.000
_cell.length_c   1.000
_cell.angle_alpha   90.00
_cell.angle_beta   90.00
_cell.angle_gamma   90.00
#
_symmetry.space_group_name_H-M   'P 1'
#
loop_
_entity.id
_entity.type
_entity.pdbx_description
1 polymer ?
#
loop_
_entity_poly.entity_id
_entity_poly.type
_entity_poly.pdbx_seq_one_letter_code
_entity_poly.pdbx_strand_id
1 'polypeptide(L)' 'MHIRPAHSFVKCNVDAAFFSGEQKLGVGCILQNDEGMFMRCRTCAFNALVSVKEG' A
#
# COMPACT_ATOMS: atom_id res chain seq x y z
N MET A 1 16.31 7.73 -4.04
CA MET A 1 16.04 9.07 -3.47
C MET A 1 14.59 9.12 -3.03
N HIS A 2 14.31 9.46 -1.77
CA HIS A 2 12.94 9.68 -1.29
C HIS A 2 12.46 11.06 -1.77
N ILE A 3 11.66 11.11 -2.84
CA ILE A 3 11.14 12.38 -3.37
C ILE A 3 10.06 12.88 -2.41
N ARG A 4 10.29 14.01 -1.73
CA ARG A 4 9.24 14.63 -0.90
C ARG A 4 8.16 15.24 -1.81
N PRO A 5 6.87 15.10 -1.46
CA PRO A 5 5.81 15.74 -2.24
C PRO A 5 5.88 17.27 -2.10
N ALA A 6 5.24 18.00 -3.02
CA ALA A 6 5.18 19.45 -2.96
C ALA A 6 4.45 19.94 -1.70
N HIS A 7 4.59 21.22 -1.37
CA HIS A 7 3.96 21.79 -0.17
C HIS A 7 2.44 21.56 -0.17
N SER A 8 1.87 21.16 0.97
CA SER A 8 0.45 20.80 1.13
C SER A 8 -0.02 19.56 0.34
N PHE A 9 0.90 18.74 -0.18
CA PHE A 9 0.59 17.42 -0.74
C PHE A 9 0.99 16.31 0.23
N VAL A 10 0.34 15.16 0.09
CA VAL A 10 0.61 13.94 0.84
C VAL A 10 1.12 12.87 -0.10
N LYS A 11 2.18 12.16 0.29
CA LYS A 11 2.64 10.95 -0.40
C LYS A 11 1.86 9.75 0.15
N CYS A 12 1.25 8.98 -0.73
CA CYS A 12 0.66 7.68 -0.41
C CYS A 12 1.50 6.57 -1.05
N ASN A 13 2.18 5.75 -0.24
CA ASN A 13 2.77 4.52 -0.74
C ASN A 13 1.78 3.38 -0.50
N VAL A 14 1.51 2.57 -1.52
CA VAL A 14 0.62 1.42 -1.46
C VAL A 14 1.43 0.18 -1.78
N ASP A 15 1.22 -0.89 -1.03
CA ASP A 15 1.84 -2.17 -1.26
C ASP A 15 0.81 -3.30 -1.05
N ALA A 16 1.05 -4.43 -1.68
CA ALA A 16 0.19 -5.60 -1.58
C ALA A 16 1.01 -6.89 -1.51
N ALA A 17 0.56 -7.81 -0.66
CA ALA A 17 1.18 -9.11 -0.47
C ALA A 17 0.16 -10.22 -0.70
N PHE A 18 0.55 -11.21 -1.52
CA PHE A 18 -0.25 -12.40 -1.80
C PHE A 18 0.34 -13.60 -1.07
N PHE A 19 -0.53 -14.37 -0.42
CA PHE A 19 -0.15 -15.67 0.13
C PHE A 19 -1.00 -16.76 -0.52
N SER A 20 -0.49 -17.30 -1.63
CA SER A 20 -1.20 -18.25 -2.49
C SER A 20 -1.52 -19.58 -1.80
N GLY A 21 -0.65 -20.06 -0.89
CA GLY A 21 -0.90 -21.30 -0.16
C GLY A 21 -2.18 -21.26 0.69
N GLU A 22 -2.62 -20.06 1.10
CA GLU A 22 -3.80 -19.87 1.95
C GLU A 22 -4.89 -19.01 1.31
N GLN A 23 -4.75 -18.64 0.02
CA GLN A 23 -5.69 -17.77 -0.70
C GLN A 23 -5.98 -16.46 0.06
N LYS A 24 -4.91 -15.83 0.56
CA LYS A 24 -4.96 -14.57 1.32
C LYS A 24 -4.29 -13.43 0.55
N LEU A 25 -4.85 -12.25 0.69
CA LEU A 25 -4.33 -10.98 0.18
C LEU A 25 -4.29 -9.95 1.30
N GLY A 26 -3.14 -9.32 1.49
CA GLY A 26 -2.98 -8.13 2.31
C GLY A 26 -2.72 -6.91 1.44
N VAL A 27 -3.40 -5.80 1.70
CA VAL A 27 -3.11 -4.49 1.09
C VAL A 27 -2.80 -3.50 2.20
N GLY A 28 -1.72 -2.75 2.05
CA GLY A 28 -1.31 -1.72 2.99
C GLY A 28 -1.07 -0.39 2.29
N CYS A 29 -1.36 0.70 2.99
CA CYS A 29 -0.91 2.02 2.56
C CYS A 29 -0.39 2.87 3.73
N ILE A 30 0.54 3.77 3.41
CA ILE A 30 1.12 4.75 4.33
C ILE A 30 1.04 6.14 3.71
N LEU A 31 0.55 7.09 4.50
CA LEU A 31 0.49 8.51 4.18
C LEU A 31 1.63 9.24 4.89
N GLN A 32 2.35 10.06 4.13
CA GLN A 32 3.40 10.94 4.63
C GLN A 32 3.15 12.37 4.17
N ASN A 33 3.40 13.35 5.03
CA ASN A 33 3.32 14.77 4.64
C ASN A 33 4.51 15.17 3.73
N ASP A 34 4.53 16.43 3.34
CA ASP A 34 5.59 17.09 2.56
C ASP A 34 6.95 17.18 3.25
N GLU A 35 7.00 17.05 4.57
CA GLU A 35 8.25 16.91 5.34
C GLU A 35 8.78 15.46 5.34
N GLY A 36 7.99 14.50 4.85
CA GLY A 36 8.30 13.08 4.91
C GLY A 36 7.93 12.42 6.25
N MET A 37 7.17 13.11 7.10
CA MET A 37 6.69 12.62 8.38
C MET A 37 5.49 11.70 8.19
N PHE A 38 5.45 10.62 8.96
CA PHE A 38 4.30 9.71 9.01
C PHE A 38 3.05 10.45 9.47
N MET A 39 1.95 10.27 8.74
CA MET A 39 0.63 10.78 9.12
C MET A 39 -0.31 9.64 9.53
N ARG A 40 -0.44 8.62 8.69
CA ARG A 40 -1.40 7.53 8.88
C ARG A 40 -1.01 6.30 8.08
N CYS A 41 -1.45 5.13 8.53
CA CYS A 41 -1.47 3.92 7.72
C CYS A 41 -2.85 3.26 7.76
N ARG A 42 -3.13 2.45 6.74
CA ARG A 42 -4.28 1.56 6.73
C ARG A 42 -3.87 0.23 6.14
N THR A 43 -4.37 -0.85 6.73
CA THR A 43 -4.19 -2.20 6.23
C THR A 43 -5.55 -2.88 6.10
N CYS A 44 -5.68 -3.71 5.07
CA CYS A 44 -6.85 -4.54 4.83
C CYS A 44 -6.38 -5.95 4.50
N ALA A 45 -7.04 -6.95 5.08
CA ALA A 45 -6.80 -8.35 4.78
C ALA A 45 -8.07 -8.94 4.16
N PHE A 46 -7.88 -9.73 3.11
CA PHE A 46 -8.96 -10.37 2.36
C PHE A 46 -8.65 -11.85 2.22
N ASN A 47 -9.67 -12.69 2.42
CA ASN A 47 -9.65 -14.05 1.88
C ASN A 47 -10.10 -13.91 0.42
N ALA A 48 -9.17 -14.10 -0.52
CA ALA A 48 -9.43 -13.88 -1.93
C ALA A 48 -8.89 -15.07 -2.72
N LEU A 49 -9.75 -15.70 -3.52
CA LEU A 49 -9.33 -16.61 -4.57
C LEU A 49 -8.67 -15.76 -5.68
N VAL A 50 -7.38 -15.47 -5.52
CA VAL A 50 -6.65 -14.66 -6.49
C VAL A 50 -6.10 -15.57 -7.58
N SER A 51 -6.76 -15.60 -8.73
CA SER A 51 -6.19 -16.16 -9.96
C SER A 51 -5.52 -15.03 -10.74
N VAL A 52 -4.22 -15.14 -11.02
CA VAL A 52 -3.54 -14.21 -11.91
C VAL A 52 -4.10 -14.43 -13.31
N LYS A 53 -4.62 -13.36 -13.93
CA LYS A 53 -4.93 -13.33 -15.35
C LYS A 53 -3.79 -12.60 -16.04
N GLU A 54 -2.91 -13.34 -16.69
CA GLU A 54 -1.92 -12.76 -17.61
C GLU A 54 -2.65 -12.28 -18.87
N GLY A 55 -2.26 -11.11 -19.36
CA GLY A 55 -2.78 -10.48 -20.57
C GLY A 55 -1.65 -10.05 -21.49
#